data_AF-A0A7J0ADJ7-F1
#
_entry.id   AF-A0A7J0ADJ7-F1
#
_cell.length_a   1.000
_cell.length_b   1.000
_cell.length_c   1.000
_cell.angle_alpha   90.00
_cell.angle_beta   90.00
_cell.angle_gamma   90.00
#
_symmetry.space_group_name_H-M   'P 1'
#
loop_
_entity.id
_entity.type
_entity.pdbx_description
1 polymer ?
#
loop_
_entity_poly.entity_id
_entity_poly.type
_entity_poly.pdbx_seq_one_letter_code
_entity_poly.pdbx_strand_id
1 'polypeptide(L)'
;MLDTNSDISPYISGQGGGKEYNRHIPESHAPVPPSTIDRDLMRQTMKGYGSNNFFLFIAAVVGREEAKRLMELFNIGTSRHWPGSCVFWQTDVNGEIRTGKIMLYDWKTGHRVKEPFNHVSWVHSVMRLPDFNLRQCCFGEHQLRARPDDAVAIVESEKSAVIATHYMPQFVWLATGGKNGAFNSEVLSVLSGREVFLVPDLGATEDWCARIPMMKSLGISARIFDFLERNASEEQRQFGLDIADYLVSELTPQGILEGMMQRNPALRKLVETFDMELVGVSEMTEEERRRYSDCTPTGDAG
;
A
#
# COMPACT_ATOMS: atom_id res chain seq x y z
N MET A 1 -4.52 57.97 3.66
CA MET A 1 -5.37 59.16 3.87
C MET A 1 -6.38 59.18 2.74
N LEU A 2 -7.61 59.48 3.12
CA LEU A 2 -8.85 59.41 2.32
C LEU A 2 -8.89 60.46 1.19
N ASP A 3 -9.80 60.21 0.24
CA ASP A 3 -10.71 61.15 -0.46
C ASP A 3 -10.85 60.72 -1.94
N THR A 4 -11.93 60.07 -2.41
CA THR A 4 -13.35 60.45 -2.66
C THR A 4 -13.62 61.53 -3.72
N ASN A 5 -14.65 61.24 -4.54
CA ASN A 5 -15.46 62.07 -5.46
C ASN A 5 -14.96 62.17 -6.92
N SER A 6 -15.64 61.65 -7.96
CA SER A 6 -17.04 61.75 -8.46
C SER A 6 -17.31 63.01 -9.29
N ASP A 7 -17.57 62.84 -10.59
CA ASP A 7 -18.36 63.72 -11.50
C ASP A 7 -18.54 62.96 -12.85
N ILE A 8 -19.72 62.42 -13.22
CA ILE A 8 -20.92 62.98 -13.87
C ILE A 8 -20.83 63.20 -15.42
N SER A 9 -21.49 62.26 -16.15
CA SER A 9 -22.30 62.35 -17.41
C SER A 9 -21.66 62.68 -18.79
N PRO A 10 -22.34 62.47 -19.96
CA PRO A 10 -23.66 61.90 -20.25
C PRO A 10 -23.76 60.92 -21.47
N TYR A 11 -24.94 60.29 -21.60
CA TYR A 11 -25.60 59.69 -22.78
C TYR A 11 -24.91 59.71 -24.17
N ILE A 12 -24.78 58.52 -24.79
CA ILE A 12 -25.07 58.31 -26.22
C ILE A 12 -25.89 57.03 -26.41
N SER A 13 -27.13 57.21 -26.87
CA SER A 13 -28.00 56.21 -27.44
C SER A 13 -27.50 55.77 -28.82
N GLY A 14 -27.37 54.47 -29.06
CA GLY A 14 -27.08 53.90 -30.38
C GLY A 14 -27.72 52.52 -30.54
N GLN A 15 -28.77 52.46 -31.35
CA GLN A 15 -29.41 51.22 -31.82
C GLN A 15 -28.53 50.49 -32.85
N GLY A 16 -28.63 49.16 -32.88
CA GLY A 16 -28.51 48.39 -34.13
C GLY A 16 -27.26 47.53 -34.28
N GLY A 17 -27.41 46.22 -34.04
CA GLY A 17 -26.40 45.22 -34.40
C GLY A 17 -26.49 43.95 -33.57
N GLY A 18 -27.63 43.28 -33.57
CA GLY A 18 -27.75 41.95 -32.97
C GLY A 18 -26.87 40.96 -33.72
N LYS A 19 -25.63 40.76 -33.27
CA LYS A 19 -24.85 39.59 -33.63
C LYS A 19 -25.42 38.43 -32.82
N GLU A 20 -26.12 37.52 -33.47
CA GLU A 20 -26.41 36.20 -32.90
C GLU A 20 -25.07 35.52 -32.61
N TYR A 21 -24.66 35.58 -31.35
CA TYR A 21 -23.63 34.72 -30.82
C TYR A 21 -24.23 33.32 -30.75
N ASN A 22 -24.06 32.57 -31.84
CA ASN A 22 -24.27 31.13 -31.85
C ASN A 22 -23.38 30.54 -30.76
N ARG A 23 -23.95 30.29 -29.58
CA ARG A 23 -23.29 29.51 -28.54
C ARG A 23 -23.17 28.12 -29.11
N HIS A 24 -21.99 27.79 -29.65
CA HIS A 24 -21.60 26.40 -29.81
C HIS A 24 -21.64 25.79 -28.41
N ILE A 25 -22.74 25.09 -28.11
CA ILE A 25 -22.77 24.13 -27.03
C ILE A 25 -21.78 23.06 -27.48
N PRO A 26 -20.64 22.86 -26.79
CA PRO A 26 -19.74 21.77 -27.14
C PRO A 26 -20.57 20.48 -27.11
N GLU A 27 -20.57 19.73 -28.21
CA GLU A 27 -21.18 18.40 -28.21
C GLU A 27 -20.57 17.62 -27.05
N SER A 28 -21.39 17.23 -26.09
CA SER A 28 -20.94 16.39 -24.99
C SER A 28 -20.65 15.01 -25.56
N HIS A 29 -19.44 14.80 -26.05
CA HIS A 29 -18.97 13.47 -26.41
C HIS A 29 -19.11 12.59 -25.18
N ALA A 30 -19.80 11.45 -25.34
CA ALA A 30 -19.92 10.47 -24.27
C ALA A 30 -18.51 10.10 -23.76
N PRO A 31 -18.31 9.95 -22.45
CA PRO A 31 -17.00 9.62 -21.90
C PRO A 31 -16.51 8.31 -22.53
N VAL A 32 -15.26 8.33 -23.02
CA VAL A 32 -14.63 7.16 -23.64
C VAL A 32 -14.58 6.03 -22.61
N PRO A 33 -14.95 4.79 -22.96
CA PRO A 33 -14.92 3.68 -22.02
C PRO A 33 -13.48 3.40 -21.55
N PRO A 34 -13.27 3.02 -20.28
CA PRO A 34 -11.94 2.65 -19.79
C PRO A 34 -11.37 1.45 -20.54
N SER A 35 -10.08 1.51 -20.87
CA SER A 35 -9.38 0.38 -21.49
C SER A 35 -9.16 -0.75 -20.48
N THR A 36 -9.00 -1.96 -21.01
CA THR A 36 -8.63 -3.16 -20.25
C THR A 36 -7.47 -3.86 -20.95
N ILE A 37 -6.72 -4.64 -20.18
CA ILE A 37 -5.62 -5.48 -20.67
C ILE A 37 -6.10 -6.93 -20.69
N ASP A 38 -5.71 -7.67 -21.73
CA ASP A 38 -6.05 -9.09 -21.86
C ASP A 38 -5.53 -9.91 -20.66
N ARG A 39 -6.40 -10.77 -20.13
CA ARG A 39 -6.09 -11.67 -19.02
C ARG A 39 -4.99 -12.67 -19.34
N ASP A 40 -4.86 -13.08 -20.60
CA ASP A 40 -3.79 -13.98 -21.02
C ASP A 40 -2.42 -13.35 -20.88
N LEU A 41 -2.30 -12.02 -21.07
CA LEU A 41 -1.05 -11.32 -20.81
C LEU A 41 -0.66 -11.40 -19.34
N MET A 42 -1.61 -11.14 -18.43
CA MET A 42 -1.37 -11.30 -17.00
C MET A 42 -0.94 -12.73 -16.67
N ARG A 43 -1.69 -13.73 -17.14
CA ARG A 43 -1.37 -15.16 -16.91
C ARG A 43 0.02 -15.54 -17.39
N GLN A 44 0.48 -15.00 -18.51
CA GLN A 44 1.83 -15.25 -19.01
C GLN A 44 2.93 -14.75 -18.08
N THR A 45 2.65 -13.77 -17.22
CA THR A 45 3.59 -13.26 -16.21
C THR A 45 3.60 -14.07 -14.92
N MET A 46 2.60 -14.92 -14.66
CA MET A 46 2.45 -15.72 -13.42
C MET A 46 3.37 -16.96 -13.40
N LYS A 47 4.64 -16.79 -13.78
CA LYS A 47 5.67 -17.83 -13.84
C LYS A 47 7.06 -17.22 -13.67
N GLY A 48 8.07 -18.07 -13.58
CA GLY A 48 9.47 -17.62 -13.54
C GLY A 48 9.86 -16.89 -12.25
N TYR A 49 9.17 -17.16 -11.13
CA TYR A 49 9.42 -16.49 -9.86
C TYR A 49 10.85 -16.65 -9.32
N GLY A 50 11.59 -17.69 -9.74
CA GLY A 50 13.00 -17.85 -9.40
C GLY A 50 13.92 -16.71 -9.89
N SER A 51 13.47 -15.90 -10.87
CA SER A 51 14.18 -14.72 -11.36
C SER A 51 13.46 -13.41 -11.04
N ASN A 52 12.57 -13.40 -10.05
CA ASN A 52 11.80 -12.23 -9.64
C ASN A 52 12.30 -11.77 -8.27
N ASN A 53 12.98 -10.62 -8.22
CA ASN A 53 13.62 -10.13 -6.99
C ASN A 53 12.61 -9.86 -5.88
N PHE A 54 11.41 -9.39 -6.23
CA PHE A 54 10.34 -9.18 -5.26
C PHE A 54 9.89 -10.51 -4.65
N PHE A 55 9.68 -11.54 -5.48
CA PHE A 55 9.36 -12.88 -4.96
C PHE A 55 10.47 -13.43 -4.06
N LEU A 56 11.75 -13.29 -4.47
CA LEU A 56 12.88 -13.77 -3.69
C LEU A 56 12.93 -13.10 -2.31
N PHE A 57 12.68 -11.80 -2.26
CA PHE A 57 12.57 -11.06 -1.00
C PHE A 57 11.40 -11.56 -0.14
N ILE A 58 10.18 -11.64 -0.69
CA ILE A 58 9.01 -12.13 0.06
C ILE A 58 9.24 -13.56 0.54
N ALA A 59 9.83 -14.44 -0.28
CA ALA A 59 10.17 -15.80 0.11
C ALA A 59 11.22 -15.88 1.22
N ALA A 60 12.14 -14.91 1.31
CA ALA A 60 13.07 -14.81 2.43
C ALA A 60 12.36 -14.38 3.73
N VAL A 61 11.29 -13.58 3.64
CA VAL A 61 10.52 -13.11 4.80
C VAL A 61 9.55 -14.17 5.32
N VAL A 62 8.73 -14.76 4.44
CA VAL A 62 7.58 -15.61 4.85
C VAL A 62 7.70 -17.08 4.42
N GLY A 63 8.80 -17.44 3.75
CA GLY A 63 8.98 -18.77 3.17
C GLY A 63 8.41 -18.89 1.75
N ARG A 64 8.94 -19.85 0.99
CA ARG A 64 8.70 -19.95 -0.46
C ARG A 64 7.25 -20.29 -0.85
N GLU A 65 6.62 -21.23 -0.16
CA GLU A 65 5.25 -21.65 -0.47
C GLU A 65 4.25 -20.53 -0.18
N GLU A 66 4.41 -19.86 0.95
CA GLU A 66 3.56 -18.73 1.31
C GLU A 66 3.79 -17.53 0.39
N ALA A 67 5.05 -17.24 0.03
CA ALA A 67 5.35 -16.22 -0.98
C ALA A 67 4.64 -16.52 -2.29
N LYS A 68 4.63 -17.78 -2.76
CA LYS A 68 3.94 -18.17 -3.99
C LYS A 68 2.43 -17.93 -3.87
N ARG A 69 1.82 -18.35 -2.74
CA ARG A 69 0.40 -18.10 -2.46
C ARG A 69 0.08 -16.60 -2.50
N LEU A 70 0.92 -15.76 -1.91
CA LEU A 70 0.75 -14.30 -1.90
C LEU A 70 0.89 -13.69 -3.30
N MET A 71 1.86 -14.14 -4.11
CA MET A 71 2.00 -13.68 -5.50
C MET A 71 0.76 -14.02 -6.32
N GLU A 72 0.20 -15.22 -6.15
CA GLU A 72 -1.03 -15.65 -6.83
C GLU A 72 -2.25 -14.87 -6.34
N LEU A 73 -2.40 -14.71 -5.02
CA LEU A 73 -3.50 -13.97 -4.40
C LEU A 73 -3.59 -12.52 -4.91
N PHE A 74 -2.44 -11.86 -5.06
CA PHE A 74 -2.36 -10.47 -5.47
C PHE A 74 -2.18 -10.26 -6.97
N ASN A 75 -2.20 -11.31 -7.80
CA ASN A 75 -1.88 -11.23 -9.22
C ASN A 75 -0.53 -10.53 -9.46
N ILE A 76 0.55 -11.02 -8.84
CA ILE A 76 1.90 -10.49 -9.04
C ILE A 76 2.66 -11.38 -10.02
N GLY A 77 3.07 -10.79 -11.12
CA GLY A 77 3.81 -11.45 -12.18
C GLY A 77 5.30 -11.16 -12.16
N THR A 78 6.04 -11.92 -12.97
CA THR A 78 7.43 -11.64 -13.35
C THR A 78 7.46 -10.86 -14.64
N SER A 79 8.19 -9.74 -14.65
CA SER A 79 8.39 -8.90 -15.83
C SER A 79 9.79 -9.12 -16.41
N ARG A 80 9.89 -9.05 -17.74
CA ARG A 80 11.17 -9.11 -18.47
C ARG A 80 11.68 -7.73 -18.88
N HIS A 81 10.96 -6.66 -18.51
CA HIS A 81 11.34 -5.29 -18.84
C HIS A 81 12.70 -4.91 -18.23
N TRP A 82 12.89 -5.27 -16.96
CA TRP A 82 14.20 -5.27 -16.31
C TRP A 82 14.50 -6.66 -15.72
N PRO A 83 15.75 -7.14 -15.76
CA PRO A 83 16.13 -8.37 -15.06
C PRO A 83 15.74 -8.30 -13.59
N GLY A 84 15.00 -9.29 -13.08
CA GLY A 84 14.55 -9.30 -11.68
C GLY A 84 13.23 -8.58 -11.42
N SER A 85 12.67 -7.84 -12.37
CA SER A 85 11.47 -7.02 -12.14
C SER A 85 10.19 -7.84 -11.98
N CYS A 86 9.26 -7.29 -11.20
CA CYS A 86 7.91 -7.80 -11.03
C CYS A 86 6.91 -6.90 -11.75
N VAL A 87 5.66 -7.38 -11.86
CA VAL A 87 4.51 -6.57 -12.27
C VAL A 87 3.39 -6.75 -11.25
N PHE A 88 2.92 -5.63 -10.68
CA PHE A 88 1.74 -5.58 -9.83
C PHE A 88 0.52 -5.28 -10.72
N TRP A 89 -0.31 -6.28 -10.97
CA TRP A 89 -1.51 -6.11 -11.78
C TRP A 89 -2.62 -5.43 -10.97
N GLN A 90 -3.20 -4.37 -11.53
CA GLN A 90 -4.38 -3.72 -10.98
C GLN A 90 -5.60 -4.36 -11.63
N THR A 91 -6.23 -5.27 -10.91
CA THR A 91 -7.48 -5.93 -11.29
C THR A 91 -8.60 -5.36 -10.45
N ASP A 92 -9.63 -4.83 -11.10
CA ASP A 92 -10.74 -4.20 -10.38
C ASP A 92 -11.67 -5.26 -9.74
N VAL A 93 -12.64 -4.77 -8.98
CA VAL A 93 -13.66 -5.61 -8.32
C VAL A 93 -14.42 -6.53 -9.28
N ASN A 94 -14.54 -6.18 -10.56
CA ASN A 94 -15.23 -6.99 -11.57
C ASN A 94 -14.31 -8.01 -12.25
N GLY A 95 -13.02 -8.00 -11.95
CA GLY A 95 -12.03 -8.88 -12.56
C GLY A 95 -11.44 -8.33 -13.87
N GLU A 96 -11.70 -7.05 -14.19
CA GLU A 96 -11.11 -6.40 -15.36
C GLU A 96 -9.70 -5.92 -15.02
N ILE A 97 -8.73 -6.23 -15.89
CA ILE A 97 -7.34 -5.82 -15.68
C ILE A 97 -7.18 -4.41 -16.22
N ARG A 98 -7.01 -3.45 -15.32
CA ARG A 98 -6.97 -2.02 -15.63
C ARG A 98 -5.60 -1.53 -16.05
N THR A 99 -4.55 -2.07 -15.45
CA THR A 99 -3.16 -1.80 -15.81
C THR A 99 -2.23 -2.77 -15.07
N GLY A 100 -0.93 -2.69 -15.32
CA GLY A 100 0.10 -3.35 -14.51
C GLY A 100 1.26 -2.41 -14.25
N LYS A 101 1.72 -2.35 -13.01
CA LYS A 101 2.86 -1.52 -12.60
C LYS A 101 4.11 -2.40 -12.52
N ILE A 102 5.06 -2.14 -13.39
CA ILE A 102 6.34 -2.86 -13.45
C ILE A 102 7.33 -2.18 -12.51
N MET A 103 7.95 -2.96 -11.63
CA MET A 103 8.89 -2.43 -10.65
C MET A 103 10.06 -3.37 -10.39
N LEU A 104 11.25 -2.79 -10.19
CA LEU A 104 12.44 -3.51 -9.76
C LEU A 104 12.74 -3.28 -8.28
N TYR A 105 12.99 -4.40 -7.60
CA TYR A 105 13.38 -4.44 -6.19
C TYR A 105 14.77 -5.04 -6.05
N ASP A 106 15.47 -4.64 -4.99
CA ASP A 106 16.61 -5.39 -4.48
C ASP A 106 16.09 -6.63 -3.74
N TRP A 107 16.62 -7.80 -4.09
CA TRP A 107 16.10 -9.07 -3.59
C TRP A 107 16.47 -9.34 -2.12
N LYS A 108 17.50 -8.67 -1.58
CA LYS A 108 17.95 -8.86 -0.19
C LYS A 108 17.18 -7.95 0.75
N THR A 109 17.07 -6.68 0.39
CA THR A 109 16.53 -5.62 1.25
C THR A 109 15.05 -5.36 1.02
N GLY A 110 14.50 -5.73 -0.15
CA GLY A 110 13.13 -5.40 -0.50
C GLY A 110 12.90 -3.91 -0.78
N HIS A 111 13.97 -3.12 -0.91
CA HIS A 111 13.87 -1.73 -1.34
C HIS A 111 13.79 -1.61 -2.86
N ARG A 112 13.12 -0.55 -3.33
CA ARG A 112 13.02 -0.22 -4.75
C ARG A 112 14.39 0.20 -5.29
N VAL A 113 14.77 -0.29 -6.47
CA VAL A 113 16.02 0.13 -7.13
C VAL A 113 15.81 1.49 -7.81
N LYS A 114 16.39 2.54 -7.21
CA LYS A 114 16.27 3.94 -7.68
C LYS A 114 17.48 4.44 -8.47
N GLU A 115 18.58 3.70 -8.46
CA GLU A 115 19.83 4.04 -9.15
C GLU A 115 20.16 3.00 -10.23
N PRO A 116 20.74 3.41 -11.37
CA PRO A 116 21.06 4.79 -11.77
C PRO A 116 19.83 5.65 -12.14
N PHE A 117 18.63 5.06 -12.14
CA PHE A 117 17.37 5.75 -12.31
C PHE A 117 16.22 4.94 -11.68
N ASN A 118 15.05 5.55 -11.54
CA ASN A 118 13.87 4.89 -10.99
C ASN A 118 13.35 3.78 -11.94
N HIS A 119 13.39 2.54 -11.48
CA HIS A 119 12.89 1.38 -12.23
C HIS A 119 11.39 1.17 -11.96
N VAL A 120 10.57 2.11 -12.42
CA VAL A 120 9.10 2.02 -12.39
C VAL A 120 8.56 2.31 -13.78
N SER A 121 7.68 1.46 -14.29
CA SER A 121 7.02 1.64 -15.58
C SER A 121 5.61 1.03 -15.55
N TRP A 122 4.83 1.29 -16.59
CA TRP A 122 3.48 0.74 -16.72
C TRP A 122 3.38 -0.16 -17.95
N VAL A 123 2.66 -1.27 -17.82
CA VAL A 123 2.51 -2.27 -18.90
C VAL A 123 1.99 -1.62 -20.19
N HIS A 124 0.95 -0.79 -20.10
CA HIS A 124 0.36 -0.14 -21.28
C HIS A 124 1.37 0.80 -21.99
N SER A 125 2.25 1.46 -21.23
CA SER A 125 3.32 2.30 -21.78
C SER A 125 4.43 1.46 -22.43
N VAL A 126 4.88 0.38 -21.77
CA VAL A 126 5.92 -0.52 -22.31
C VAL A 126 5.45 -1.22 -23.58
N MET A 127 4.18 -1.64 -23.61
CA MET A 127 3.57 -2.28 -24.77
C MET A 127 3.13 -1.31 -25.87
N ARG A 128 3.14 0.01 -25.60
CA ARG A 128 2.68 1.06 -26.51
C ARG A 128 1.26 0.80 -27.02
N LEU A 129 0.35 0.46 -26.10
CA LEU A 129 -1.05 0.23 -26.44
C LEU A 129 -1.67 1.55 -26.95
N PRO A 130 -2.20 1.59 -28.18
CA PRO A 130 -2.75 2.82 -28.75
C PRO A 130 -4.02 3.24 -28.01
N ASP A 131 -4.20 4.55 -27.83
CA ASP A 131 -5.40 5.17 -27.25
C ASP A 131 -5.85 4.55 -25.90
N PHE A 132 -4.90 4.10 -25.08
CA PHE A 132 -5.18 3.45 -23.81
C PHE A 132 -5.78 4.43 -22.79
N ASN A 133 -7.07 4.30 -22.53
CA ASN A 133 -7.80 5.07 -21.54
C ASN A 133 -7.64 4.46 -20.15
N LEU A 134 -6.58 4.90 -19.45
CA LEU A 134 -6.23 4.40 -18.12
C LEU A 134 -7.29 4.78 -17.08
N ARG A 135 -7.83 3.76 -16.41
CA ARG A 135 -8.63 3.91 -15.18
C ARG A 135 -8.06 3.03 -14.09
N GLN A 136 -7.32 3.61 -13.16
CA GLN A 136 -6.70 2.84 -12.08
C GLN A 136 -7.74 2.34 -11.08
N CYS A 137 -7.39 1.26 -10.40
CA CYS A 137 -8.12 0.70 -9.27
C CYS A 137 -7.11 0.42 -8.14
N CYS A 138 -7.57 0.16 -6.93
CA CYS A 138 -6.64 -0.22 -5.86
C CYS A 138 -5.94 -1.54 -6.21
N PHE A 139 -4.66 -1.67 -5.87
CA PHE A 139 -3.99 -2.96 -5.93
C PHE A 139 -4.61 -3.90 -4.88
N GLY A 140 -4.98 -5.12 -5.29
CA GLY A 140 -5.69 -6.08 -4.44
C GLY A 140 -7.22 -5.96 -4.46
N GLU A 141 -7.80 -5.00 -5.19
CA GLU A 141 -9.25 -4.71 -5.19
C GLU A 141 -10.12 -5.92 -5.61
N HIS A 142 -9.61 -6.75 -6.52
CA HIS A 142 -10.27 -7.98 -6.97
C HIS A 142 -10.62 -8.96 -5.83
N GLN A 143 -9.99 -8.84 -4.66
CA GLN A 143 -10.24 -9.68 -3.49
C GLN A 143 -11.55 -9.31 -2.75
N LEU A 144 -12.08 -8.09 -2.94
CA LEU A 144 -13.20 -7.56 -2.17
C LEU A 144 -14.49 -8.39 -2.30
N ARG A 145 -14.77 -8.95 -3.49
CA ARG A 145 -15.98 -9.76 -3.73
C ARG A 145 -15.99 -11.07 -2.97
N ALA A 146 -14.82 -11.66 -2.79
CA ALA A 146 -14.69 -12.93 -2.07
C ALA A 146 -14.76 -12.74 -0.54
N ARG A 147 -14.59 -11.49 -0.07
CA ARG A 147 -14.52 -11.14 1.35
C ARG A 147 -15.41 -9.91 1.62
N PRO A 148 -16.74 -10.03 1.50
CA PRO A 148 -17.66 -8.89 1.56
C PRO A 148 -17.75 -8.24 2.95
N ASP A 149 -17.64 -9.04 4.01
CA ASP A 149 -17.85 -8.59 5.40
C ASP A 149 -16.56 -8.18 6.11
N ASP A 150 -15.40 -8.55 5.54
CA ASP A 150 -14.12 -8.30 6.18
C ASP A 150 -13.74 -6.82 6.10
N ALA A 151 -13.14 -6.31 7.18
CA ALA A 151 -12.61 -4.97 7.21
C ALA A 151 -11.47 -4.80 6.18
N VAL A 152 -11.39 -3.61 5.60
CA VAL A 152 -10.39 -3.29 4.57
C VAL A 152 -9.29 -2.45 5.20
N ALA A 153 -8.03 -2.77 4.91
CA ALA A 153 -6.89 -1.94 5.29
C ALA A 153 -6.22 -1.38 4.03
N ILE A 154 -5.95 -0.07 3.99
CA ILE A 154 -5.34 0.60 2.85
C ILE A 154 -3.94 1.09 3.26
N VAL A 155 -2.94 0.77 2.44
CA VAL A 155 -1.54 1.22 2.56
C VAL A 155 -1.08 1.94 1.29
N GLU A 156 0.06 2.63 1.35
CA GLU A 156 0.61 3.30 0.17
C GLU A 156 1.15 2.32 -0.87
N SER A 157 1.88 1.30 -0.42
CA SER A 157 2.71 0.47 -1.28
C SER A 157 2.19 -0.96 -1.44
N GLU A 158 2.40 -1.50 -2.64
CA GLU A 158 2.03 -2.88 -2.98
C GLU A 158 2.81 -3.90 -2.12
N LYS A 159 4.10 -3.62 -1.83
CA LYS A 159 4.93 -4.42 -0.91
C LYS A 159 4.26 -4.55 0.46
N SER A 160 3.79 -3.43 1.00
CA SER A 160 3.21 -3.37 2.34
C SER A 160 1.90 -4.15 2.42
N ALA A 161 1.05 -4.08 1.39
CA ALA A 161 -0.19 -4.86 1.35
C ALA A 161 0.08 -6.37 1.32
N VAL A 162 1.08 -6.82 0.56
CA VAL A 162 1.47 -8.23 0.46
C VAL A 162 1.97 -8.76 1.81
N ILE A 163 2.92 -8.07 2.44
CA ILE A 163 3.49 -8.47 3.72
C ILE A 163 2.43 -8.43 4.83
N ALA A 164 1.63 -7.37 4.88
CA ALA A 164 0.59 -7.23 5.90
C ALA A 164 -0.51 -8.28 5.77
N THR A 165 -0.79 -8.79 4.56
CA THR A 165 -1.73 -9.91 4.38
C THR A 165 -1.26 -11.20 5.04
N HIS A 166 0.05 -11.44 5.12
CA HIS A 166 0.58 -12.60 5.82
C HIS A 166 0.37 -12.48 7.33
N TYR A 167 0.76 -11.34 7.92
CA TYR A 167 0.74 -11.15 9.37
C TYR A 167 -0.63 -10.77 9.94
N MET A 168 -1.50 -10.18 9.12
CA MET A 168 -2.84 -9.73 9.51
C MET A 168 -3.88 -10.17 8.46
N PRO A 169 -4.12 -11.49 8.31
CA PRO A 169 -5.00 -12.03 7.29
C PRO A 169 -6.49 -11.68 7.49
N GLN A 170 -6.88 -11.21 8.67
CA GLN A 170 -8.25 -10.79 8.97
C GLN A 170 -8.71 -9.57 8.15
N PHE A 171 -7.79 -8.78 7.61
CA PHE A 171 -8.13 -7.67 6.73
C PHE A 171 -8.00 -8.03 5.25
N VAL A 172 -8.78 -7.35 4.42
CA VAL A 172 -8.50 -7.24 2.98
C VAL A 172 -7.53 -6.07 2.78
N TRP A 173 -6.28 -6.37 2.41
CA TRP A 173 -5.26 -5.35 2.20
C TRP A 173 -5.29 -4.81 0.77
N LEU A 174 -5.39 -3.49 0.65
CA LEU A 174 -5.34 -2.76 -0.60
C LEU A 174 -4.16 -1.79 -0.60
N ALA A 175 -3.57 -1.55 -1.76
CA ALA A 175 -2.57 -0.48 -1.92
C ALA A 175 -3.00 0.56 -2.95
N THR A 176 -2.71 1.83 -2.66
CA THR A 176 -2.96 2.94 -3.60
C THR A 176 -1.88 3.06 -4.67
N GLY A 177 -0.74 2.40 -4.49
CA GLY A 177 0.38 2.43 -5.43
C GLY A 177 1.22 3.71 -5.34
N GLY A 178 1.18 4.38 -4.19
CA GLY A 178 1.87 5.62 -3.82
C GLY A 178 0.96 6.58 -3.05
N LYS A 179 1.56 7.55 -2.35
CA LYS A 179 0.88 8.55 -1.50
C LYS A 179 -0.40 9.16 -2.07
N ASN A 180 -0.39 9.51 -3.36
CA ASN A 180 -1.53 10.08 -4.09
C ASN A 180 -1.96 9.22 -5.29
N GLY A 181 -1.71 7.91 -5.27
CA GLY A 181 -2.02 7.02 -6.41
C GLY A 181 -3.52 6.85 -6.61
N ALA A 182 -4.04 5.65 -6.39
CA ALA A 182 -5.46 5.33 -6.52
C ALA A 182 -6.33 5.91 -5.36
N PHE A 183 -5.86 6.95 -4.66
CA PHE A 183 -6.54 7.55 -3.50
C PHE A 183 -7.46 8.70 -3.94
N ASN A 184 -8.54 8.37 -4.66
CA ASN A 184 -9.55 9.34 -5.09
C ASN A 184 -10.97 8.78 -4.94
N SER A 185 -11.98 9.66 -5.02
CA SER A 185 -13.37 9.29 -4.75
C SER A 185 -13.94 8.27 -5.73
N GLU A 186 -13.49 8.29 -6.99
CA GLU A 186 -13.96 7.35 -8.00
C GLU A 186 -13.49 5.94 -7.66
N VAL A 187 -12.20 5.78 -7.37
CA VAL A 187 -11.62 4.48 -7.01
C VAL A 187 -12.21 3.96 -5.69
N LEU A 188 -12.27 4.81 -4.66
CA LEU A 188 -12.71 4.39 -3.33
C LEU A 188 -14.21 4.14 -3.23
N SER A 189 -15.01 4.56 -4.22
CA SER A 189 -16.46 4.32 -4.24
C SER A 189 -16.84 2.84 -4.13
N VAL A 190 -15.97 1.94 -4.58
CA VAL A 190 -16.15 0.48 -4.47
C VAL A 190 -16.19 -0.01 -3.01
N LEU A 191 -15.70 0.79 -2.07
CA LEU A 191 -15.67 0.48 -0.64
C LEU A 191 -16.89 1.01 0.11
N SER A 192 -17.91 1.52 -0.59
CA SER A 192 -19.13 2.00 0.06
C SER A 192 -19.75 0.93 0.96
N GLY A 193 -20.10 1.31 2.19
CA GLY A 193 -20.63 0.40 3.21
C GLY A 193 -19.59 -0.43 3.96
N ARG A 194 -18.28 -0.27 3.68
CA ARG A 194 -17.20 -1.02 4.34
C ARG A 194 -16.59 -0.26 5.53
N GLU A 195 -16.09 -1.00 6.51
CA GLU A 195 -15.14 -0.48 7.49
C GLU A 195 -13.74 -0.47 6.88
N VAL A 196 -13.08 0.69 6.91
CA VAL A 196 -11.78 0.91 6.29
C VAL A 196 -10.79 1.48 7.30
N PHE A 197 -9.65 0.82 7.44
CA PHE A 197 -8.50 1.29 8.19
C PHE A 197 -7.45 1.85 7.23
N LEU A 198 -7.17 3.14 7.39
CA LEU A 198 -6.12 3.84 6.66
C LEU A 198 -4.81 3.67 7.42
N VAL A 199 -3.81 3.06 6.79
CA VAL A 199 -2.49 2.75 7.37
C VAL A 199 -1.42 3.52 6.58
N PRO A 200 -1.25 4.83 6.84
CA PRO A 200 -0.31 5.68 6.13
C PRO A 200 1.15 5.34 6.48
N ASP A 201 2.06 5.64 5.57
CA ASP A 201 3.50 5.63 5.88
C ASP A 201 3.84 6.78 6.85
N LEU A 202 4.98 6.71 7.52
CA LEU A 202 5.42 7.77 8.44
C LEU A 202 5.46 9.15 7.74
N GLY A 203 4.83 10.15 8.35
CA GLY A 203 4.74 11.50 7.79
C GLY A 203 3.65 11.70 6.73
N ALA A 204 2.81 10.70 6.44
CA ALA A 204 1.62 10.83 5.60
C ALA A 204 0.30 10.85 6.39
N THR A 205 0.36 10.71 7.71
CA THR A 205 -0.81 10.62 8.60
C THR A 205 -1.78 11.78 8.45
N GLU A 206 -1.29 13.02 8.44
CA GLU A 206 -2.14 14.22 8.30
C GLU A 206 -2.83 14.28 6.93
N ASP A 207 -2.08 14.00 5.87
CA ASP A 207 -2.61 14.00 4.49
C ASP A 207 -3.73 12.98 4.32
N TRP A 208 -3.59 11.79 4.92
CA TRP A 208 -4.58 10.73 4.85
C TRP A 208 -5.78 11.02 5.76
N CYS A 209 -5.57 11.61 6.94
CA CYS A 209 -6.65 12.12 7.80
C CYS A 209 -7.54 13.12 7.06
N ALA A 210 -6.94 14.02 6.27
CA ALA A 210 -7.68 15.02 5.49
C ALA A 210 -8.60 14.40 4.42
N ARG A 211 -8.40 13.12 4.04
CA ARG A 211 -9.26 12.41 3.07
C ARG A 211 -10.46 11.72 3.70
N ILE A 212 -10.47 11.52 5.03
CA ILE A 212 -11.56 10.83 5.73
C ILE A 212 -12.95 11.46 5.48
N PRO A 213 -13.14 12.79 5.45
CA PRO A 213 -14.44 13.38 5.15
C PRO A 213 -15.00 12.97 3.77
N MET A 214 -14.14 12.90 2.75
CA MET A 214 -14.52 12.44 1.42
C MET A 214 -14.94 10.97 1.46
N MET A 215 -14.20 10.11 2.16
CA MET A 215 -14.58 8.70 2.31
C MET A 215 -15.92 8.53 3.04
N LYS A 216 -16.17 9.32 4.09
CA LYS A 216 -17.46 9.33 4.78
C LYS A 216 -18.62 9.73 3.86
N SER A 217 -18.42 10.71 2.97
CA SER A 217 -19.43 11.07 1.96
C SER A 217 -19.75 9.96 0.95
N LEU A 218 -18.82 9.01 0.76
CA LEU A 218 -19.04 7.81 -0.07
C LEU A 218 -19.69 6.66 0.70
N GLY A 219 -20.08 6.87 1.96
CA GLY A 219 -20.64 5.84 2.84
C GLY A 219 -19.61 4.88 3.41
N ILE A 220 -18.34 5.28 3.48
CA ILE A 220 -17.24 4.46 4.00
C ILE A 220 -16.97 4.81 5.46
N SER A 221 -16.91 3.81 6.35
CA SER A 221 -16.49 4.00 7.74
C SER A 221 -14.97 3.97 7.85
N ALA A 222 -14.33 5.11 7.56
CA ALA A 222 -12.87 5.23 7.57
C ALA A 222 -12.31 5.64 8.95
N ARG A 223 -11.22 4.98 9.38
CA ARG A 223 -10.42 5.30 10.58
C ARG A 223 -8.94 5.33 10.22
N ILE A 224 -8.17 6.20 10.88
CA ILE A 224 -6.70 6.21 10.76
C ILE A 224 -6.10 5.22 11.76
N PHE A 225 -5.06 4.51 11.34
CA PHE A 225 -4.24 3.68 12.21
C PHE A 225 -2.88 4.37 12.38
N ASP A 226 -2.79 5.25 13.37
CA ASP A 226 -1.60 6.09 13.65
C ASP A 226 -0.55 5.39 14.54
N PHE A 227 -0.61 4.06 14.62
CA PHE A 227 0.30 3.27 15.45
C PHE A 227 1.77 3.50 15.07
N LEU A 228 2.10 3.56 13.78
CA LEU A 228 3.47 3.83 13.34
C LEU A 228 3.95 5.21 13.80
N GLU A 229 3.14 6.25 13.59
CA GLU A 229 3.46 7.64 13.96
C GLU A 229 3.76 7.78 15.47
N ARG A 230 2.96 7.10 16.30
CA ARG A 230 3.07 7.14 17.77
C ARG A 230 4.24 6.34 18.32
N ASN A 231 4.64 5.26 17.66
CA ASN A 231 5.64 4.32 18.19
C ASN A 231 7.01 4.40 17.49
N ALA A 232 7.13 5.13 16.38
CA ALA A 232 8.40 5.28 15.68
C ALA A 232 9.44 6.04 16.49
N SER A 233 10.67 5.52 16.51
CA SER A 233 11.86 6.23 16.97
C SER A 233 12.25 7.36 16.00
N GLU A 234 13.09 8.29 16.44
CA GLU A 234 13.56 9.38 15.58
C GLU A 234 14.32 8.87 14.34
N GLU A 235 15.09 7.79 14.51
CA GLU A 235 15.79 7.11 13.41
C GLU A 235 14.79 6.50 12.43
N GLN A 236 13.76 5.80 12.92
CA GLN A 236 12.72 5.21 12.08
C GLN A 236 11.93 6.28 11.30
N ARG A 237 11.71 7.46 11.90
CA ARG A 237 11.12 8.62 11.20
C ARG A 237 12.00 9.13 10.07
N GLN A 238 13.31 9.23 10.30
CA GLN A 238 14.25 9.68 9.25
C GLN A 238 14.34 8.70 8.08
N PHE A 239 14.23 7.39 8.35
CA PHE A 239 14.22 6.37 7.30
C PHE A 239 12.86 6.18 6.61
N GLY A 240 11.78 6.76 7.15
CA GLY A 240 10.43 6.68 6.57
C GLY A 240 9.87 5.25 6.60
N LEU A 241 9.93 4.60 7.76
CA LEU A 241 9.43 3.24 8.00
C LEU A 241 7.96 3.08 7.54
N ASP A 242 7.67 2.01 6.81
CA ASP A 242 6.31 1.58 6.49
C ASP A 242 5.82 0.43 7.39
N ILE A 243 4.52 0.09 7.33
CA ILE A 243 3.96 -1.02 8.14
C ILE A 243 4.61 -2.36 7.82
N ALA A 244 5.06 -2.56 6.57
CA ALA A 244 5.74 -3.79 6.18
C ALA A 244 7.09 -3.90 6.87
N ASP A 245 7.86 -2.81 6.89
CA ASP A 245 9.17 -2.76 7.54
C ASP A 245 9.03 -3.01 9.04
N TYR A 246 8.00 -2.43 9.69
CA TYR A 246 7.66 -2.71 11.09
C TYR A 246 7.33 -4.19 11.33
N LEU A 247 6.48 -4.79 10.49
CA LEU A 247 6.08 -6.19 10.62
C LEU A 247 7.26 -7.15 10.40
N VAL A 248 8.12 -6.84 9.42
CA VAL A 248 9.32 -7.63 9.16
C VAL A 248 10.32 -7.50 10.30
N SER A 249 10.52 -6.32 10.88
CA SER A 249 11.41 -6.18 12.02
C SER A 249 10.81 -6.88 13.25
N GLU A 250 9.64 -6.47 13.72
CA GLU A 250 9.14 -6.86 15.05
C GLU A 250 8.63 -8.31 15.16
N LEU A 251 8.17 -8.90 14.05
CA LEU A 251 7.61 -10.26 14.07
C LEU A 251 8.60 -11.32 13.57
N THR A 252 9.81 -10.92 13.14
CA THR A 252 10.87 -11.89 12.92
C THR A 252 11.49 -12.32 14.24
N PRO A 253 11.99 -13.57 14.34
CA PRO A 253 12.76 -14.02 15.49
C PRO A 253 13.86 -13.03 15.93
N GLN A 254 14.54 -12.41 14.96
CA GLN A 254 15.59 -11.44 15.20
C GLN A 254 15.08 -10.14 15.80
N GLY A 255 13.96 -9.57 15.31
CA GLY A 255 13.44 -8.36 15.96
C GLY A 255 12.65 -8.63 17.23
N ILE A 256 12.11 -9.83 17.44
CA ILE A 256 11.66 -10.27 18.77
C ILE A 256 12.86 -10.24 19.74
N LEU A 257 14.01 -10.80 19.35
CA LEU A 257 15.23 -10.76 20.16
C LEU A 257 15.67 -9.32 20.42
N GLU A 258 15.69 -8.45 19.40
CA GLU A 258 16.02 -7.03 19.56
C GLU A 258 15.05 -6.32 20.52
N GLY A 259 13.74 -6.56 20.40
CA GLY A 259 12.73 -6.04 21.30
C GLY A 259 12.91 -6.53 22.75
N MET A 260 13.33 -7.79 22.93
CA MET A 260 13.69 -8.33 24.24
C MET A 260 14.95 -7.65 24.79
N MET A 261 15.96 -7.39 23.96
CA MET A 261 17.19 -6.68 24.34
C MET A 261 16.94 -5.22 24.71
N GLN A 262 16.01 -4.53 24.03
CA GLN A 262 15.60 -3.18 24.39
C GLN A 262 14.93 -3.12 25.77
N ARG A 263 14.10 -4.12 26.09
CA ARG A 263 13.41 -4.21 27.38
C ARG A 263 14.31 -4.73 28.50
N ASN A 264 15.38 -5.46 28.17
CA ASN A 264 16.32 -6.04 29.12
C ASN A 264 17.78 -5.73 28.75
N PRO A 265 18.38 -4.66 29.33
CA PRO A 265 19.77 -4.28 29.07
C PRO A 265 20.80 -5.37 29.39
N ALA A 266 20.48 -6.29 30.31
CA ALA A 266 21.39 -7.40 30.64
C ALA A 266 21.43 -8.45 29.52
N LEU A 267 20.30 -8.68 28.84
CA LEU A 267 20.24 -9.56 27.67
C LEU A 267 21.05 -8.98 26.51
N ARG A 268 20.94 -7.67 26.26
CA ARG A 268 21.77 -6.98 25.25
C ARG A 268 23.26 -7.18 25.53
N LYS A 269 23.67 -6.92 26.77
CA LYS A 269 25.07 -7.08 27.18
C LYS A 269 25.55 -8.52 27.01
N LEU A 270 24.69 -9.51 27.27
CA LEU A 270 25.02 -10.93 27.07
C LEU A 270 25.28 -11.23 25.59
N VAL A 271 24.35 -10.84 24.71
CA VAL A 271 24.44 -11.08 23.26
C VAL A 271 25.70 -10.43 22.68
N GLU A 272 25.95 -9.16 23.01
CA GLU A 272 27.12 -8.40 22.52
C GLU A 272 28.45 -8.93 23.08
N THR A 273 28.50 -9.32 24.36
CA THR A 273 29.75 -9.77 24.99
C THR A 273 30.21 -11.12 24.44
N PHE A 274 29.26 -11.99 24.10
CA PHE A 274 29.52 -13.35 23.67
C PHE A 274 29.30 -13.58 22.17
N ASP A 275 29.05 -12.52 21.40
CA ASP A 275 28.81 -12.56 19.95
C ASP A 275 27.75 -13.62 19.57
N MET A 276 26.64 -13.62 20.32
CA MET A 276 25.62 -14.65 20.20
C MET A 276 24.77 -14.44 18.95
N GLU A 277 24.60 -15.50 18.17
CA GLU A 277 23.73 -15.49 16.99
C GLU A 277 22.44 -16.30 17.24
N LEU A 278 21.33 -15.81 16.70
CA LEU A 278 20.06 -16.52 16.76
C LEU A 278 20.07 -17.70 15.77
N VAL A 279 20.16 -18.92 16.31
CA VAL A 279 20.28 -20.16 15.50
C VAL A 279 18.94 -20.85 15.18
N GLY A 280 17.83 -20.40 15.76
CA GLY A 280 16.49 -20.92 15.48
C GLY A 280 15.45 -20.52 16.54
N VAL A 281 14.17 -20.73 16.22
CA VAL A 281 13.05 -20.59 17.16
C VAL A 281 12.34 -21.92 17.26
N SER A 282 12.24 -22.45 18.46
CA SER A 282 11.45 -23.63 18.78
C SER A 282 10.19 -23.21 19.53
N GLU A 283 9.05 -23.81 19.20
CA GLU A 283 7.87 -23.74 20.06
C GLU A 283 8.21 -24.40 21.40
N MET A 284 7.83 -23.75 22.52
CA MET A 284 7.96 -24.37 23.83
C MET A 284 7.13 -25.64 23.86
N THR A 285 7.79 -26.75 24.20
CA THR A 285 7.11 -28.03 24.41
C THR A 285 6.11 -27.91 25.56
N GLU A 286 5.10 -28.76 25.55
CA GLU A 286 4.05 -28.76 26.59
C GLU A 286 4.63 -29.04 27.99
N GLU A 287 5.76 -29.76 28.05
CA GLU A 287 6.54 -29.99 29.26
C GLU A 287 7.31 -28.74 29.74
N GLU A 288 7.87 -27.95 28.83
CA GLU A 288 8.49 -26.65 29.16
C GLU A 288 7.46 -25.64 29.65
N ARG A 289 6.28 -25.63 29.03
CA ARG A 289 5.18 -24.73 29.41
C ARG A 289 4.70 -24.99 30.85
N ARG A 290 4.65 -26.27 31.27
CA ARG A 290 4.31 -26.66 32.66
C ARG A 290 5.34 -26.19 33.68
N ARG A 291 6.63 -26.12 33.32
CA ARG A 291 7.69 -25.64 34.23
C ARG A 291 7.56 -24.15 34.58
N TYR A 292 6.94 -23.34 33.73
CA TYR A 292 6.72 -21.91 33.98
C TYR A 292 5.35 -21.57 34.61
N SER A 293 4.41 -22.52 34.65
CA SER A 293 3.12 -22.34 35.34
C SER A 293 3.17 -22.62 36.84
N ASP A 294 4.21 -23.32 37.32
CA ASP A 294 4.32 -23.75 38.72
C ASP A 294 5.06 -22.76 39.64
N CYS A 295 5.33 -21.54 39.18
CA CYS A 295 5.76 -20.46 40.07
C CYS A 295 4.56 -19.89 40.84
N THR A 296 3.98 -20.66 41.76
CA THR A 296 3.30 -20.06 42.91
C THR A 296 4.35 -19.31 43.74
N PRO A 297 4.10 -18.05 44.14
CA PRO A 297 5.01 -17.35 45.03
C PRO A 297 5.12 -18.15 46.32
N THR A 298 6.33 -18.58 46.65
CA THR A 298 6.67 -19.03 48.00
C THR A 298 6.37 -17.85 48.93
N GLY A 299 5.24 -17.95 49.63
CA GLY A 299 4.91 -17.06 50.73
C GLY A 299 5.94 -17.29 51.84
N ASP A 300 6.75 -16.26 52.06
CA ASP A 300 7.62 -16.16 53.23
C ASP A 300 6.80 -16.00 54.51
N ALA A 301 7.35 -16.61 55.56
CA ALA A 301 7.35 -16.16 56.95
C ALA A 301 6.01 -15.90 57.66
N GLY A 302 5.62 -16.89 58.47
CA GLY A 302 4.87 -16.76 59.72
C GLY A 302 5.29 -17.87 60.67
#